data_AF-A0A0L0DPZ6-F1
#
_entry.id   AF-A0A0L0DPZ6-F1
#
_cell.length_a   1.000
_cell.length_b   1.000
_cell.length_c   1.000
_cell.angle_alpha   90.00
_cell.angle_beta   90.00
_cell.angle_gamma   90.00
#
_symmetry.space_group_name_H-M   'P 1'
#
loop_
_entity.id
_entity.type
_entity.pdbx_description
1 polymer ?
#
loop_
_entity_poly.entity_id
_entity_poly.type
_entity_poly.pdbx_seq_one_letter_code
_entity_poly.pdbx_strand_id
1 'polypeptide(L)'
;MATDNTVQQLAGAVLPTALRELLGAQGQIKEIAEYFEQAYAADADKNKVFSETQVYTKNALGNVAFHVNVVGSHMVSFLNKQFDELDTMQLQFDAVMSRLNNARYTLGLSNLSSYLAPRIYKTRPVSTPLKGDAVPEGARMLDRYERRPVDLSSLDDVGITLPPR
;
A
#
# COMPACT_ATOMS: atom_id res chain seq x y z
N MET A 1 13.61 -29.54 -0.18
CA MET A 1 12.33 -29.05 -0.74
C MET A 1 11.52 -28.49 0.40
N ALA A 2 11.45 -27.18 0.55
CA ALA A 2 10.56 -26.55 1.52
C ALA A 2 9.14 -26.68 0.98
N THR A 3 8.30 -27.51 1.61
CA THR A 3 6.88 -27.56 1.30
C THR A 3 6.27 -26.23 1.71
N ASP A 4 5.69 -25.50 0.76
CA ASP A 4 5.00 -24.24 1.02
C ASP A 4 3.66 -24.54 1.70
N ASN A 5 3.71 -24.79 3.00
CA ASN A 5 2.53 -25.11 3.79
C ASN A 5 1.69 -23.84 4.01
N THR A 6 0.37 -23.93 3.86
CA THR A 6 -0.53 -22.81 4.15
C THR A 6 -0.61 -22.54 5.67
N VAL A 7 -1.06 -21.34 6.07
CA VAL A 7 -1.29 -20.99 7.49
C VAL A 7 -2.18 -22.04 8.19
N GLN A 8 -3.23 -22.49 7.51
CA GLN A 8 -4.16 -23.50 8.04
C GLN A 8 -3.52 -24.88 8.19
N GLN A 9 -2.62 -25.27 7.28
CA GLN A 9 -1.87 -26.52 7.41
C GLN A 9 -0.85 -26.44 8.56
N LEU A 10 -0.17 -25.30 8.70
CA LEU A 10 0.77 -25.06 9.79
C LEU A 10 0.08 -25.10 11.14
N ALA A 11 -1.04 -24.40 11.31
CA ALA A 11 -1.82 -24.38 12.55
C ALA A 11 -2.53 -25.71 12.84
N GLY A 12 -3.12 -26.34 11.82
CA GLY A 12 -4.01 -27.49 12.00
C GLY A 12 -3.30 -28.82 12.15
N ALA A 13 -2.17 -29.01 11.46
CA ALA A 13 -1.52 -30.31 11.38
C ALA A 13 -0.03 -30.26 11.73
N VAL A 14 0.74 -29.37 11.10
CA VAL A 14 2.21 -29.43 11.16
C VAL A 14 2.74 -29.06 12.55
N LEU A 15 2.35 -27.90 13.10
CA LEU A 15 2.79 -27.48 14.44
C LEU A 15 2.30 -28.41 15.55
N PRO A 16 1.00 -28.79 15.61
CA PRO A 16 0.53 -29.73 16.63
C PRO A 16 1.23 -31.09 16.55
N THR A 17 1.58 -31.56 15.35
CA THR A 17 2.29 -32.84 15.18
C THR A 17 3.73 -32.72 15.66
N ALA A 18 4.47 -31.69 15.25
CA ALA A 18 5.83 -31.46 15.72
C ALA A 18 5.91 -31.28 17.25
N LEU A 19 4.93 -30.62 17.85
CA LEU A 19 4.82 -30.49 19.30
C LEU A 19 4.53 -31.83 19.99
N ARG A 20 3.66 -32.68 19.41
CA ARG A 20 3.42 -34.03 19.94
C ARG A 20 4.65 -34.91 19.84
N GLU A 21 5.41 -34.82 18.75
CA GLU A 21 6.68 -35.55 18.61
C GLU A 21 7.70 -35.11 19.66
N LEU A 22 7.84 -33.81 19.90
CA LEU A 22 8.72 -33.29 20.96
C LEU A 22 8.28 -33.77 22.36
N LEU A 23 6.97 -33.76 22.64
CA LEU A 23 6.42 -34.27 23.90
C LEU A 23 6.64 -35.79 24.05
N GLY A 24 6.47 -36.54 22.95
CA GLY A 24 6.76 -37.97 22.91
C GLY A 24 8.23 -38.27 23.19
N ALA A 25 9.14 -37.51 22.58
CA ALA A 25 10.58 -37.62 22.82
C ALA A 25 10.92 -37.34 24.30
N GLN A 26 10.29 -36.34 24.92
CA GLN A 26 10.45 -36.09 26.36
C GLN A 26 10.02 -37.29 27.21
N GLY A 27 8.86 -37.88 26.91
CA GLY A 27 8.35 -39.07 27.61
C GLY A 27 9.31 -40.26 27.51
N GLN A 28 9.77 -40.55 26.29
CA GLN A 28 10.73 -41.63 26.03
C GLN A 28 12.06 -41.41 26.77
N ILE A 29 12.58 -40.18 26.79
CA ILE A 29 13.82 -39.87 27.51
C ILE A 29 13.67 -40.11 29.01
N LYS A 30 12.51 -39.79 29.58
CA LYS A 30 12.24 -40.02 31.00
C LYS A 30 12.21 -41.52 31.32
N GLU A 31 11.46 -42.31 30.54
CA GLU A 31 11.38 -43.77 30.73
C GLU A 31 12.76 -44.43 30.60
N ILE A 32 13.55 -44.02 29.62
CA ILE A 32 14.89 -44.58 29.41
C ILE A 32 15.88 -44.11 30.50
N ALA A 33 15.74 -42.90 31.02
CA ALA A 33 16.53 -42.43 32.16
C ALA A 33 16.24 -43.27 33.42
N GLU A 34 14.96 -43.55 33.71
CA GLU A 34 14.56 -44.41 34.82
C GLU A 34 15.09 -45.85 34.64
N TYR A 35 15.08 -46.37 33.40
CA TYR A 35 15.69 -47.66 33.08
C TYR A 35 17.19 -47.69 33.39
N PHE A 36 17.96 -46.69 32.94
CA PHE A 36 19.40 -46.64 33.20
C PHE A 36 19.72 -46.45 34.69
N GLU A 37 18.87 -45.77 35.45
CA GLU A 37 19.01 -45.65 36.90
C GLU A 37 18.85 -47.02 37.59
N GLN A 38 17.81 -47.77 37.22
CA GLN A 38 17.58 -49.12 37.75
C GLN A 38 18.66 -50.11 37.31
N ALA A 39 19.06 -50.07 36.04
CA ALA A 39 20.14 -50.90 35.51
C ALA A 39 21.46 -50.60 36.22
N TYR A 40 21.77 -49.32 36.45
CA TYR A 40 22.96 -48.93 37.19
C TYR A 40 22.90 -49.32 38.65
N ALA A 41 21.73 -49.47 39.28
CA ALA A 41 21.60 -50.00 40.63
C ALA A 41 21.78 -51.53 40.69
N ALA A 42 21.21 -52.27 39.73
CA ALA A 42 21.13 -53.73 39.75
C ALA A 42 22.33 -54.47 39.12
N ASP A 43 22.99 -53.91 38.10
CA ASP A 43 24.00 -54.63 37.31
C ASP A 43 25.36 -54.75 38.05
N ALA A 44 26.09 -55.83 37.82
CA ALA A 44 27.43 -56.02 38.38
C ALA A 44 28.49 -55.18 37.64
N ASP A 45 28.32 -54.96 36.33
CA ASP A 45 29.26 -54.19 35.51
C ASP A 45 28.77 -52.74 35.31
N LYS A 46 29.02 -51.91 36.32
CA LYS A 46 28.63 -50.48 36.35
C LYS A 46 29.28 -49.67 35.22
N ASN A 47 30.48 -50.04 34.78
CA ASN A 47 31.22 -49.28 33.75
C ASN A 47 30.56 -49.41 32.39
N LYS A 48 30.07 -50.62 32.07
CA LYS A 48 29.31 -50.86 30.85
C LYS A 48 28.03 -50.04 30.81
N VAL A 49 27.21 -50.12 31.87
CA VAL A 49 25.95 -49.36 31.96
C VAL A 49 26.22 -47.85 31.85
N PHE A 50 27.25 -47.34 32.53
CA PHE A 50 27.62 -45.92 32.43
C PHE A 50 28.00 -45.50 31.01
N SER A 51 28.78 -46.32 30.29
CA SER A 51 29.15 -46.04 28.90
C SER A 51 27.92 -46.02 27.98
N GLU A 52 26.99 -46.94 28.16
CA GLU A 52 25.73 -47.00 27.40
C GLU A 52 24.86 -45.76 27.69
N THR A 53 24.74 -45.36 28.96
CA THR A 53 24.06 -44.13 29.37
C THR A 53 24.69 -42.90 28.69
N GLN A 54 26.02 -42.77 28.68
CA GLN A 54 26.69 -41.64 28.03
C GLN A 54 26.38 -41.54 26.54
N VAL A 55 26.36 -42.66 25.82
CA VAL A 55 25.99 -42.71 24.41
C VAL A 55 24.54 -42.29 24.24
N TYR A 56 23.63 -42.83 25.06
CA TYR A 56 22.22 -42.47 25.01
C TYR A 56 21.99 -40.98 25.30
N THR A 57 22.65 -40.40 26.31
CA THR A 57 22.52 -38.99 26.66
C THR A 57 22.93 -38.08 25.50
N LYS A 58 24.00 -38.41 24.76
CA LYS A 58 24.42 -37.64 23.57
C LYS A 58 23.35 -37.69 22.48
N ASN A 59 22.81 -38.88 22.21
CA ASN A 59 21.76 -39.06 21.20
C ASN A 59 20.46 -38.35 21.61
N ALA A 60 20.06 -38.45 22.88
CA ALA A 60 18.89 -37.77 23.43
C ALA A 60 19.01 -36.25 23.31
N LEU A 61 20.17 -35.68 23.63
CA LEU A 61 20.43 -34.25 23.46
C LEU A 61 20.30 -33.81 21.99
N GLY A 62 20.90 -34.57 21.07
CA GLY A 62 20.78 -34.29 19.64
C GLY A 62 19.34 -34.38 19.13
N ASN A 63 18.59 -35.38 19.59
CA ASN A 63 17.20 -35.59 19.19
C ASN A 63 16.27 -34.47 19.68
N VAL A 64 16.42 -34.05 20.95
CA VAL A 64 15.66 -32.91 21.50
C VAL A 64 16.00 -31.63 20.77
N ALA A 65 17.28 -31.36 20.51
CA ALA A 65 17.70 -30.17 19.76
C ALA A 65 17.09 -30.15 18.34
N PHE A 66 17.03 -31.30 17.68
CA PHE A 66 16.37 -31.44 16.38
C PHE A 66 14.87 -31.09 16.47
N HIS A 67 14.12 -31.73 17.39
CA HIS A 67 12.69 -31.47 17.54
C HIS A 67 12.39 -30.01 17.91
N VAL A 68 13.19 -29.40 18.80
CA VAL A 68 13.07 -27.98 19.14
C VAL A 68 13.29 -27.09 17.91
N ASN A 69 14.32 -27.38 17.10
CA ASN A 69 14.58 -26.64 15.88
C ASN A 69 13.44 -26.76 14.86
N VAL A 70 12.87 -27.96 14.70
CA VAL A 70 11.72 -28.20 13.82
C VAL A 70 10.50 -27.39 14.26
N VAL A 71 10.15 -27.46 15.55
CA VAL A 71 9.03 -26.67 16.12
C VAL A 71 9.27 -25.18 15.93
N GLY A 72 10.47 -24.69 16.27
CA GLY A 72 10.83 -23.28 16.12
C GLY A 72 10.72 -22.81 14.66
N SER A 73 11.24 -23.59 13.72
CA SER A 73 11.17 -23.28 12.28
C SER A 73 9.73 -23.20 11.77
N HIS A 74 8.87 -24.12 12.20
CA HIS A 74 7.45 -24.10 11.83
C HIS A 74 6.71 -22.92 12.47
N MET A 75 7.06 -22.55 13.69
CA MET A 75 6.42 -21.45 14.41
C MET A 75 6.78 -20.09 13.79
N VAL A 76 8.04 -19.89 13.42
CA VAL A 76 8.46 -18.71 12.64
C VAL A 76 7.75 -18.66 11.29
N SER A 77 7.67 -19.78 10.58
CA SER A 77 6.97 -19.84 9.28
C SER A 77 5.49 -19.50 9.40
N PHE A 78 4.84 -19.98 10.46
CA PHE A 78 3.45 -19.67 10.77
C PHE A 78 3.24 -18.18 11.05
N LEU A 79 4.08 -17.59 11.92
CA LEU A 79 3.99 -16.17 12.25
C LEU A 79 4.22 -15.28 11.03
N ASN A 80 5.23 -15.57 10.22
CA ASN A 80 5.51 -14.80 9.00
C ASN A 80 4.30 -14.80 8.06
N LYS A 81 3.68 -15.96 7.83
CA LYS A 81 2.49 -16.05 6.97
C LYS A 81 1.27 -15.33 7.57
N GLN A 82 1.13 -15.31 8.90
CA GLN A 82 0.10 -14.50 9.55
C GLN A 82 0.34 -13.00 9.36
N PHE A 83 1.60 -12.55 9.44
CA PHE A 83 1.95 -11.16 9.14
C PHE A 83 1.61 -10.79 7.68
N ASP A 84 1.96 -11.64 6.72
CA ASP A 84 1.63 -11.42 5.31
C ASP A 84 0.10 -11.32 5.08
N GLU A 85 -0.67 -12.13 5.79
CA GLU A 85 -2.15 -12.09 5.74
C GLU A 85 -2.70 -10.79 6.35
N LEU A 86 -2.12 -10.32 7.47
CA LEU A 86 -2.49 -9.05 8.09
C LEU A 86 -2.15 -7.84 7.19
N ASP A 87 -0.98 -7.83 6.56
CA ASP A 87 -0.59 -6.78 5.61
C ASP A 87 -1.57 -6.73 4.42
N THR A 88 -1.97 -7.90 3.93
CA THR A 88 -2.97 -8.00 2.87
C THR A 88 -4.33 -7.47 3.33
N MET A 89 -4.76 -7.80 4.55
CA MET A 89 -5.99 -7.26 5.14
C MET A 89 -5.94 -5.74 5.33
N GLN A 90 -4.79 -5.20 5.74
CA GLN A 90 -4.59 -3.78 5.90
C GLN A 90 -4.76 -3.03 4.56
N LEU A 91 -4.16 -3.56 3.48
CA LEU A 91 -4.33 -2.99 2.13
C LEU A 91 -5.79 -3.02 1.67
N GLN A 92 -6.51 -4.11 1.95
CA GLN A 92 -7.95 -4.21 1.62
C GLN A 92 -8.77 -3.21 2.42
N PHE A 93 -8.46 -3.04 3.71
CA PHE A 93 -9.10 -2.06 4.58
C PHE A 93 -8.87 -0.63 4.07
N ASP A 94 -7.65 -0.29 3.70
CA ASP A 94 -7.30 1.03 3.16
C ASP A 94 -8.03 1.31 1.83
N ALA A 95 -8.15 0.30 0.96
CA ALA A 95 -8.92 0.43 -0.28
C ALA A 95 -10.41 0.68 0.00
N VAL A 96 -11.00 0.00 0.99
CA VAL A 96 -12.40 0.21 1.41
C VAL A 96 -12.56 1.60 2.01
N MET A 97 -11.65 2.04 2.88
CA MET A 97 -11.68 3.37 3.48
C MET A 97 -11.57 4.47 2.43
N SER A 98 -10.70 4.31 1.44
CA SER A 98 -10.60 5.23 0.31
C SER A 98 -11.90 5.32 -0.49
N ARG A 99 -12.53 4.18 -0.80
CA ARG A 99 -13.83 4.14 -1.48
C ARG A 99 -14.93 4.81 -0.66
N LEU A 100 -14.96 4.58 0.65
CA LEU A 100 -15.90 5.19 1.56
C LEU A 100 -15.72 6.72 1.60
N ASN A 101 -14.48 7.20 1.70
CA ASN A 101 -14.20 8.64 1.68
C ASN A 101 -14.61 9.28 0.35
N ASN A 102 -14.35 8.63 -0.79
CA ASN A 102 -14.80 9.09 -2.09
C ASN A 102 -16.33 9.10 -2.23
N ALA A 103 -17.01 8.10 -1.67
CA ALA A 103 -18.48 8.07 -1.63
C ALA A 103 -19.02 9.22 -0.77
N ARG A 104 -18.45 9.46 0.41
CA ARG A 104 -18.82 10.59 1.29
C ARG A 104 -18.59 11.93 0.59
N TYR A 105 -17.47 12.09 -0.10
CA TYR A 105 -17.17 13.29 -0.88
C TYR A 105 -18.17 13.48 -2.02
N THR A 106 -18.45 12.44 -2.81
CA THR A 106 -19.40 12.50 -3.92
C THR A 106 -20.82 12.83 -3.44
N LEU A 107 -21.26 12.24 -2.32
CA LEU A 107 -22.57 12.55 -1.71
C LEU A 107 -22.61 13.98 -1.15
N GLY A 108 -21.54 14.44 -0.53
CA GLY A 108 -21.43 15.84 -0.08
C GLY A 108 -21.49 16.81 -1.26
N LEU A 109 -20.71 16.52 -2.31
CA LEU A 109 -20.68 17.31 -3.54
C LEU A 109 -22.03 17.30 -4.25
N SER A 110 -22.74 16.17 -4.34
CA SER A 110 -24.06 16.12 -4.98
C SER A 110 -25.07 17.00 -4.25
N ASN A 111 -25.03 17.03 -2.91
CA ASN A 111 -25.87 17.91 -2.10
C ASN A 111 -25.53 19.40 -2.29
N LEU A 112 -24.24 19.70 -2.51
CA LEU A 112 -23.74 21.07 -2.67
C LEU A 112 -23.72 21.54 -4.13
N SER A 113 -23.88 20.62 -5.09
CA SER A 113 -23.69 20.83 -6.53
C SER A 113 -24.55 21.96 -7.07
N SER A 114 -25.80 22.06 -6.61
CA SER A 114 -26.71 23.14 -7.00
C SER A 114 -26.28 24.53 -6.52
N TYR A 115 -25.59 24.61 -5.38
CA TYR A 115 -25.07 25.86 -4.82
C TYR A 115 -23.74 26.28 -5.47
N LEU A 116 -22.91 25.30 -5.86
CA LEU A 116 -21.63 25.52 -6.52
C LEU A 116 -21.74 25.63 -8.04
N ALA A 117 -22.91 25.31 -8.62
CA ALA A 117 -23.15 25.47 -10.04
C ALA A 117 -22.77 26.89 -10.46
N PRO A 118 -21.91 27.05 -11.49
CA PRO A 118 -21.48 28.38 -11.92
C PRO A 118 -22.73 29.17 -12.28
N ARG A 119 -22.96 30.26 -11.54
CA ARG A 119 -24.02 31.20 -11.88
C ARG A 119 -23.71 31.71 -13.29
N ILE A 120 -24.61 31.46 -14.22
CA ILE A 120 -24.54 32.00 -15.57
C ILE A 120 -24.88 33.49 -15.44
N TYR A 121 -23.88 34.28 -15.07
CA TYR A 121 -23.95 35.72 -15.30
C TYR A 121 -23.96 35.92 -16.81
N LYS A 122 -24.85 36.78 -17.31
CA LYS A 122 -24.81 37.24 -18.71
C LYS A 122 -23.52 38.06 -18.88
N THR A 123 -22.37 37.41 -18.96
CA THR A 123 -21.14 38.06 -19.37
C THR A 123 -21.29 38.38 -20.85
N ARG A 124 -21.02 39.63 -21.23
CA ARG A 124 -20.92 39.96 -22.65
C ARG A 124 -19.85 39.05 -23.24
N PRO A 125 -20.11 38.36 -24.37
CA PRO A 125 -19.07 37.59 -25.03
C PRO A 125 -17.90 38.53 -25.29
N VAL A 126 -16.68 38.06 -25.02
CA VAL A 126 -15.47 38.79 -25.41
C VAL A 126 -15.60 39.09 -26.90
N SER A 127 -15.63 40.37 -27.27
CA SER A 127 -15.83 40.79 -28.66
C SER A 127 -14.64 40.31 -29.49
N THR A 128 -14.78 39.16 -30.13
CA THR A 128 -13.81 38.65 -31.10
C THR A 128 -14.06 39.30 -32.46
N PRO A 129 -13.00 39.68 -33.20
CA PRO A 129 -13.15 40.23 -34.54
C PRO A 129 -13.86 39.21 -35.46
N LEU A 130 -14.87 39.67 -36.19
CA LEU A 130 -15.58 38.89 -37.21
C LEU A 130 -14.59 38.54 -38.34
N LYS A 131 -14.66 37.31 -38.88
CA LYS A 131 -13.81 36.83 -39.97
C LYS A 131 -14.68 36.24 -41.09
N GLY A 132 -14.21 36.38 -42.33
CA GLY A 132 -14.85 35.79 -43.51
C GLY A 132 -16.28 36.29 -43.71
N ASP A 133 -17.20 35.36 -44.01
CA ASP A 133 -18.61 35.63 -44.36
C ASP A 133 -19.44 36.27 -43.24
N ALA A 134 -18.90 36.32 -42.02
CA ALA A 134 -19.52 37.01 -40.89
C ALA A 134 -19.28 38.54 -40.90
N VAL A 135 -18.49 39.06 -41.85
CA VAL A 135 -18.21 40.48 -42.03
C VAL A 135 -19.25 41.09 -42.98
N PRO A 136 -20.01 42.13 -42.56
CA PRO A 136 -20.99 42.79 -43.43
C PRO A 136 -20.35 43.36 -44.70
N GLU A 137 -21.07 43.35 -45.83
CA GLU A 137 -20.57 43.77 -47.15
C GLU A 137 -20.08 45.23 -47.20
N GLY A 138 -20.57 46.10 -46.30
CA GLY A 138 -20.11 47.49 -46.14
C GLY A 138 -19.04 47.70 -45.06
N ALA A 139 -18.54 46.63 -44.43
CA ALA A 139 -17.56 46.76 -43.36
C ALA A 139 -16.21 47.20 -43.94
N ARG A 140 -15.67 48.30 -43.40
CA ARG A 140 -14.35 48.81 -43.75
C ARG A 140 -13.34 48.30 -42.73
N MET A 141 -12.13 47.99 -43.20
CA MET A 141 -11.02 47.76 -42.28
C MET A 141 -10.80 49.04 -41.47
N LEU A 142 -10.70 48.88 -40.14
CA LEU A 142 -10.34 50.00 -39.27
C LEU A 142 -8.88 50.35 -39.54
N ASP A 143 -8.62 51.62 -39.85
CA ASP A 143 -7.26 52.12 -40.00
C ASP A 143 -6.52 51.99 -38.68
N ARG A 144 -5.24 51.61 -38.76
CA ARG A 144 -4.39 51.55 -37.57
C ARG A 144 -4.22 52.96 -37.02
N TYR A 145 -4.44 53.12 -35.72
CA TYR A 145 -4.21 54.40 -35.06
C TYR A 145 -2.74 54.83 -35.20
N GLU A 146 -2.54 56.04 -35.73
CA GLU A 146 -1.25 56.72 -35.80
C GLU A 146 -1.31 58.01 -34.97
N ARG A 147 -0.30 58.25 -34.13
CA ARG A 147 -0.18 59.52 -33.42
C ARG A 147 0.28 60.60 -34.40
N ARG A 148 -0.57 61.57 -34.68
CA ARG A 148 -0.22 62.77 -35.45
C ARG A 148 -0.30 64.00 -34.55
N PRO A 149 0.63 64.97 -34.66
CA PRO A 149 0.52 66.24 -33.94
C PRO A 149 -0.74 67.00 -34.37
N VAL A 150 -1.21 67.90 -33.52
CA VAL A 150 -2.39 68.73 -33.82
C VAL A 150 -2.05 69.68 -34.97
N ASP A 151 -2.73 69.51 -36.10
CA ASP A 151 -2.59 70.37 -37.27
C ASP A 151 -3.64 71.48 -37.23
N LEU A 152 -3.18 72.69 -36.89
CA LEU A 152 -4.01 73.89 -36.85
C LEU A 152 -4.30 74.48 -38.24
N SER A 153 -3.57 74.05 -39.28
CA SER A 153 -3.74 74.50 -40.66
C SER A 153 -4.66 73.62 -41.51
N SER A 154 -5.10 72.47 -40.97
CA SER A 154 -5.95 71.50 -41.68
C SER A 154 -7.31 72.03 -42.17
N LEU A 155 -7.75 73.18 -41.65
CA LEU A 155 -9.01 73.84 -42.02
C LEU A 155 -8.80 75.21 -42.68
N ASP A 156 -7.57 75.63 -42.96
CA ASP A 156 -7.30 76.96 -43.53
C ASP A 156 -7.96 77.13 -44.92
N ASP A 157 -8.14 76.06 -45.68
CA ASP A 157 -8.81 76.13 -46.99
C ASP A 157 -10.35 76.07 -46.91
N VAL A 158 -10.92 75.98 -45.71
CA VAL A 158 -12.35 75.80 -45.47
C VAL A 158 -12.92 77.03 -44.75
N GLY A 159 -13.51 77.95 -45.52
CA GLY A 159 -14.22 79.13 -45.01
C GLY A 159 -13.54 80.45 -45.39
N ILE A 160 -13.61 81.44 -44.50
CA ILE A 160 -12.96 82.76 -44.67
C ILE A 160 -11.72 82.78 -43.78
N THR A 161 -10.54 82.82 -44.40
CA THR A 161 -9.26 82.91 -43.70
C THR A 161 -9.00 84.32 -43.19
N LEU A 162 -8.44 84.41 -41.98
CA LEU A 162 -7.83 85.66 -41.50
C LEU A 162 -6.42 85.76 -42.09
N PRO A 163 -6.00 86.93 -42.60
CA PRO A 163 -4.67 87.09 -43.19
C PRO A 163 -3.56 86.86 -42.15
N PRO A 164 -2.38 86.36 -42.57
CA PRO A 164 -1.28 86.02 -41.67
C PRO A 164 -0.75 87.28 -40.95
N ARG A 165 -0.35 87.11 -39.69
CA ARG A 165 0.42 88.11 -38.92
C ARG A 165 1.91 88.03 -39.25
#